data_AF-B9SPA9-F1
#
_entry.id   AF-B9SPA9-F1
#
_cell.length_a   1.000
_cell.length_b   1.000
_cell.length_c   1.000
_cell.angle_alpha   90.00
_cell.angle_beta   90.00
_cell.angle_gamma   90.00
#
_symmetry.space_group_name_H-M   'P 1'
#
loop_
_entity.id
_entity.type
_entity.pdbx_description
1 polymer ?
#
loop_
_entity_poly.entity_id
_entity_poly.type
_entity_poly.pdbx_seq_one_letter_code
_entity_poly.pdbx_strand_id
1 'polypeptide(L)'
;MNMRSSLLVQKFKLYIVKMGSGMYDATIEGHTPNGYFVSYDEWGNKEEVDPANVRLIEFNALLEAEKVAEATKQAIKRKIAQAASVDFQSRSLPAKLRINPDDTEEVKAAKRKKIHSFKSKMRFEQLEVVQNKRQNAWQQFQTTKGSSKKIGFFSGRKRESIFKSPDDPNGKVGVTGSGKGLTEFQRREKHLHLKGGVAETDD
;
A
#
# COMPACT_ATOMS: atom_id res chain seq x y z
N MET A 1 -11.08 -44.51 27.95
CA MET A 1 -11.88 -43.31 28.28
C MET A 1 -11.36 -42.75 29.58
N ASN A 2 -10.84 -41.52 29.60
CA ASN A 2 -11.16 -40.59 30.68
C ASN A 2 -10.63 -39.19 30.38
N MET A 3 -11.61 -38.34 30.04
CA MET A 3 -11.77 -36.93 30.35
C MET A 3 -10.50 -36.08 30.37
N ARG A 4 -10.27 -35.42 29.22
CA ARG A 4 -9.58 -34.15 29.12
C ARG A 4 -10.16 -33.20 30.18
N SER A 5 -9.41 -32.96 31.24
CA SER A 5 -9.73 -31.95 32.25
C SER A 5 -9.80 -30.59 31.57
N SER A 6 -11.02 -30.09 31.38
CA SER A 6 -11.35 -28.84 30.70
C SER A 6 -11.17 -27.63 31.63
N LEU A 7 -10.13 -27.63 32.47
CA LEU A 7 -9.95 -26.60 33.51
C LEU A 7 -8.91 -25.53 33.16
N LEU A 8 -8.41 -25.47 31.92
CA LEU A 8 -7.37 -24.51 31.55
C LEU A 8 -7.72 -23.52 30.43
N VAL A 9 -8.99 -23.33 30.09
CA VAL A 9 -9.41 -22.33 29.08
C VAL A 9 -10.60 -21.50 29.56
N GLN A 10 -10.54 -21.02 30.79
CA GLN A 10 -11.53 -20.05 31.29
C GLN A 10 -10.88 -18.90 32.06
N LYS A 11 -9.58 -18.59 31.80
CA LYS A 11 -8.83 -17.60 32.58
C LYS A 11 -8.70 -16.21 31.98
N PHE A 12 -9.40 -15.91 30.88
CA PHE A 12 -9.37 -14.58 30.25
C PHE A 12 -10.74 -14.20 29.66
N LYS A 13 -11.81 -14.32 30.44
CA LYS A 13 -13.04 -13.60 30.13
C LYS A 13 -13.06 -12.38 31.04
N LEU A 14 -13.01 -11.20 30.43
CA LEU A 14 -13.30 -9.94 31.13
C LEU A 14 -14.82 -9.90 31.38
N TYR A 15 -15.19 -9.53 32.59
CA TYR A 15 -16.57 -9.37 33.02
C TYR A 15 -16.80 -7.94 33.50
N ILE A 16 -18.01 -7.43 33.32
CA ILE A 16 -18.46 -6.19 33.97
C ILE A 16 -19.20 -6.57 35.24
N VAL A 17 -18.82 -5.96 36.35
CA VAL A 17 -19.48 -6.09 37.64
C VAL A 17 -20.18 -4.79 38.03
N LYS A 18 -21.44 -4.89 38.43
CA LYS A 18 -22.21 -3.75 38.95
C LYS A 18 -21.86 -3.48 40.42
N MET A 19 -21.32 -2.31 40.72
CA MET A 19 -21.06 -1.84 42.09
C MET A 19 -21.76 -0.49 42.30
N GLY A 20 -22.76 -0.46 43.18
CA GLY A 20 -23.61 0.72 43.40
C GLY A 20 -24.31 1.18 42.11
N SER A 21 -23.99 2.38 41.64
CA SER A 21 -24.51 2.95 40.39
C SER A 21 -23.61 2.71 39.16
N GLY A 22 -22.38 2.22 39.36
CA GLY A 22 -21.37 2.04 38.31
C GLY A 22 -21.22 0.61 37.80
N MET A 23 -20.54 0.47 36.65
CA MET A 23 -20.16 -0.80 36.04
C MET A 23 -18.65 -0.80 35.83
N TYR A 24 -17.99 -1.86 36.26
CA TYR A 24 -16.53 -1.93 36.36
C TYR A 24 -15.99 -3.21 35.72
N ASP A 25 -14.86 -3.10 35.03
CA ASP A 25 -14.18 -4.23 34.40
C ASP A 25 -13.44 -5.07 35.45
N ALA A 26 -13.61 -6.38 35.37
CA ALA A 26 -13.13 -7.29 36.38
C ALA A 26 -12.91 -8.71 35.84
N THR A 27 -11.97 -9.44 36.46
CA THR A 27 -11.60 -10.81 36.08
C THR A 27 -12.06 -11.80 37.16
N ILE A 28 -12.76 -12.87 36.78
CA ILE A 28 -13.18 -13.91 37.73
C ILE A 28 -11.99 -14.82 38.05
N GLU A 29 -11.57 -14.86 39.31
CA GLU A 29 -10.48 -15.71 39.79
C GLU A 29 -10.97 -17.09 40.28
N GLY A 30 -12.20 -17.17 40.79
CA GLY A 30 -12.74 -18.41 41.35
C GLY A 30 -14.26 -18.43 41.54
N HIS A 31 -14.78 -19.63 41.79
CA HIS A 31 -16.20 -19.89 42.08
C HIS A 31 -16.38 -20.20 43.56
N THR A 32 -17.33 -19.52 44.21
CA THR A 32 -17.71 -19.72 45.61
C THR A 32 -19.16 -20.23 45.66
N PRO A 33 -19.61 -20.95 46.70
CA PRO A 33 -21.00 -21.45 46.75
C PRO A 33 -22.08 -20.36 46.63
N ASN A 34 -21.77 -19.12 47.03
CA ASN A 34 -22.69 -17.99 46.98
C ASN A 34 -22.44 -17.05 45.78
N GLY A 35 -21.40 -17.27 44.97
CA GLY A 35 -21.14 -16.43 43.81
C GLY A 35 -19.77 -16.57 43.16
N TYR A 36 -19.21 -15.45 42.70
CA TYR A 36 -17.93 -15.40 42.01
C TYR A 36 -16.94 -14.55 42.80
N PHE A 37 -15.69 -15.04 42.90
CA PHE A 37 -14.60 -14.26 43.44
C PHE A 37 -13.94 -13.48 42.29
N VAL A 38 -14.05 -12.16 42.33
CA VAL A 38 -13.66 -11.28 41.23
C VAL A 38 -12.54 -10.33 41.67
N SER A 39 -11.55 -10.13 40.80
CA SER A 39 -10.51 -9.11 40.95
C SER A 39 -10.74 -7.95 39.98
N TYR A 40 -10.71 -6.72 40.47
CA TYR A 40 -10.82 -5.53 39.62
C TYR A 40 -9.45 -5.12 39.08
N ASP A 41 -9.30 -5.07 37.75
CA ASP A 41 -8.00 -4.90 37.10
C ASP A 41 -7.38 -3.51 37.37
N GLU A 42 -8.20 -2.47 37.59
CA GLU A 42 -7.72 -1.10 37.83
C GLU A 42 -7.37 -0.80 39.29
N TRP A 43 -7.97 -1.52 40.25
CA TRP A 43 -7.82 -1.23 41.69
C TRP A 43 -7.14 -2.34 42.50
N GLY A 44 -7.03 -3.55 41.96
CA GLY A 44 -6.43 -4.71 42.65
C GLY A 44 -7.25 -5.26 43.83
N ASN A 45 -8.41 -4.67 44.11
CA ASN A 45 -9.34 -5.14 45.13
C ASN A 45 -10.02 -6.44 44.66
N LYS A 46 -10.31 -7.32 45.61
CA LYS A 46 -10.96 -8.61 45.37
C LYS A 46 -12.18 -8.74 46.24
N GLU A 47 -13.30 -9.13 45.65
CA GLU A 47 -14.57 -9.21 46.35
C GLU A 47 -15.37 -10.41 45.85
N GLU A 48 -16.20 -10.97 46.74
CA GLU A 48 -17.18 -11.98 46.38
C GLU A 48 -18.46 -11.29 45.93
N VAL A 49 -18.86 -11.55 44.69
CA VAL A 49 -19.99 -10.88 44.06
C VAL A 49 -21.03 -11.90 43.61
N ASP A 50 -22.30 -11.55 43.81
CA ASP A 50 -23.45 -12.33 43.35
C ASP A 50 -23.41 -12.50 41.81
N PRO A 51 -23.64 -13.71 41.28
CA PRO A 51 -23.71 -13.96 39.85
C PRO A 51 -24.65 -13.04 39.08
N ALA A 52 -25.74 -12.55 39.70
CA ALA A 52 -26.69 -11.62 39.07
C ALA A 52 -26.07 -10.26 38.72
N ASN A 53 -24.99 -9.86 39.40
CA ASN A 53 -24.29 -8.60 39.19
C ASN A 53 -23.12 -8.70 38.19
N VAL A 54 -22.86 -9.90 37.67
CA VAL A 54 -21.74 -10.18 36.76
C VAL A 54 -22.26 -10.39 35.33
N ARG A 55 -21.73 -9.62 34.38
CA ARG A 55 -22.07 -9.73 32.95
C ARG A 55 -20.82 -9.99 32.12
N LEU A 56 -20.94 -10.78 31.06
CA LEU A 56 -19.86 -11.01 30.11
C LEU A 56 -19.60 -9.74 29.30
N ILE A 57 -18.33 -9.31 29.21
CA ILE A 57 -17.95 -8.26 28.26
C ILE A 57 -17.90 -8.87 26.87
N GLU A 58 -18.75 -8.37 25.97
CA GLU A 58 -18.56 -8.60 24.54
C GLU A 58 -17.37 -7.77 24.09
N PHE A 59 -16.26 -8.45 23.81
CA PHE A 59 -15.12 -7.82 23.18
C PHE A 59 -15.52 -7.33 21.79
N ASN A 60 -15.73 -6.02 21.66
CA ASN A 60 -16.11 -5.37 20.40
C ASN A 60 -14.88 -5.31 19.47
N ALA A 61 -14.49 -6.46 18.92
CA ALA A 61 -13.33 -6.61 18.02
C ALA A 61 -13.35 -5.61 16.84
N LEU A 62 -14.55 -5.18 16.42
CA LEU A 62 -14.74 -4.16 15.39
C LEU A 62 -14.23 -2.78 15.82
N LEU A 63 -14.49 -2.39 17.07
CA LEU A 63 -14.12 -1.08 17.62
C LEU A 63 -12.60 -1.00 17.85
N GLU A 64 -11.97 -2.09 18.25
CA GLU A 64 -10.51 -2.15 18.34
C GLU A 64 -9.83 -2.14 16.97
N ALA A 65 -10.37 -2.88 16.00
CA ALA A 65 -9.89 -2.85 14.63
C ALA A 65 -10.00 -1.42 14.04
N GLU A 66 -11.07 -0.69 14.35
CA GLU A 66 -11.24 0.71 13.95
C GLU A 66 -10.18 1.63 14.59
N LYS A 67 -9.92 1.49 15.90
CA LYS A 67 -8.86 2.24 16.60
C LYS A 67 -7.48 1.98 16.00
N VAL A 68 -7.16 0.72 15.67
CA VAL A 68 -5.87 0.37 15.04
C VAL A 68 -5.79 0.95 13.62
N ALA A 69 -6.85 0.87 12.83
CA ALA A 69 -6.91 1.47 11.50
C ALA A 69 -6.74 2.99 11.56
N GLU A 70 -7.36 3.66 12.52
CA GLU A 70 -7.20 5.10 12.70
C GLU A 70 -5.79 5.47 13.15
N ALA A 71 -5.19 4.72 14.08
CA ALA A 71 -3.80 4.93 14.50
C ALA A 71 -2.82 4.80 13.33
N THR A 72 -2.99 3.79 12.47
CA THR A 72 -2.14 3.63 11.28
C THR A 72 -2.33 4.76 10.27
N LYS A 73 -3.57 5.21 10.03
CA LYS A 73 -3.87 6.37 9.18
C LYS A 73 -3.20 7.64 9.71
N GLN A 74 -3.27 7.88 11.02
CA GLN A 74 -2.61 9.03 11.65
C GLN A 74 -1.08 8.93 11.58
N ALA A 75 -0.51 7.75 11.78
CA ALA A 75 0.94 7.53 11.65
C ALA A 75 1.43 7.79 10.22
N ILE A 76 0.70 7.33 9.21
CA ILE A 76 0.99 7.61 7.79
C ILE A 76 0.92 9.11 7.53
N LYS A 77 -0.12 9.80 8.02
CA LYS A 77 -0.27 11.25 7.87
C LYS A 77 0.92 12.01 8.48
N ARG A 78 1.35 11.63 9.69
CA ARG A 78 2.54 12.22 10.35
C ARG A 78 3.81 11.98 9.54
N LYS A 79 4.00 10.76 9.02
CA LYS A 79 5.16 10.41 8.19
C LYS A 79 5.20 11.21 6.89
N ILE A 80 4.05 11.41 6.23
CA ILE A 80 3.94 12.26 5.03
C ILE A 80 4.27 13.72 5.37
N ALA A 81 3.76 14.25 6.49
CA ALA A 81 4.06 15.62 6.91
C ALA A 81 5.55 15.82 7.21
N GLN A 82 6.19 14.85 7.90
CA GLN A 82 7.63 14.88 8.16
C GLN A 82 8.44 14.83 6.86
N ALA A 83 8.12 13.91 5.94
CA ALA A 83 8.78 13.82 4.65
C ALA A 83 8.67 15.12 3.84
N ALA A 84 7.47 15.72 3.79
CA ALA A 84 7.25 17.00 3.12
C ALA A 84 8.10 18.15 3.72
N SER A 85 8.29 18.16 5.04
CA SER A 85 9.14 19.16 5.70
C SER A 85 10.64 18.97 5.40
N VAL A 86 11.12 17.73 5.34
CA VAL A 86 12.52 17.39 5.05
C VAL A 86 12.88 17.72 3.59
N ASP A 87 11.98 17.38 2.66
CA ASP A 87 12.13 17.70 1.23
C ASP A 87 12.18 19.23 0.98
N PHE A 88 11.48 20.02 1.80
CA PHE A 88 11.51 21.47 1.69
C PHE A 88 12.85 22.07 2.19
N GLN A 89 13.39 21.56 3.30
CA GLN A 89 14.66 22.04 3.85
C GLN A 89 15.85 21.73 2.93
N SER A 90 15.89 20.52 2.35
CA SER A 90 16.93 20.12 1.39
C SER A 90 16.89 20.94 0.09
N ARG A 91 15.73 21.49 -0.27
CA ARG A 91 15.55 22.37 -1.45
C ARG A 91 15.99 23.81 -1.23
N SER A 92 16.12 24.26 0.03
CA SER A 92 16.50 25.64 0.34
C SER A 92 18.00 25.90 0.11
N LEU A 93 18.37 27.14 -0.26
CA LEU A 93 19.79 27.49 -0.42
C LEU A 93 20.50 27.46 0.94
N PRO A 94 21.67 26.80 1.06
CA PRO A 94 22.43 26.77 2.31
C PRO A 94 22.71 28.18 2.85
N ALA A 95 22.56 28.36 4.15
CA ALA A 95 22.72 29.67 4.81
C ALA A 95 24.08 30.33 4.49
N LYS A 96 25.14 29.54 4.35
CA LYS A 96 26.51 29.99 4.02
C LYS A 96 26.67 30.58 2.61
N LEU A 97 25.77 30.25 1.68
CA LEU A 97 25.79 30.74 0.31
C LEU A 97 24.81 31.90 0.07
N ARG A 98 24.11 32.38 1.10
CA ARG A 98 23.27 33.57 1.01
C ARG A 98 24.13 34.81 0.75
N ILE A 99 23.66 35.65 -0.16
CA ILE A 99 24.30 36.92 -0.51
C ILE A 99 23.74 37.99 0.42
N ASN A 100 24.62 38.69 1.13
CA ASN A 100 24.24 39.84 1.95
C ASN A 100 24.45 41.13 1.14
N PRO A 101 23.63 42.17 1.34
CA PRO A 101 23.77 43.44 0.63
C PRO A 101 25.11 44.14 0.91
N ASP A 102 25.69 43.93 2.10
CA ASP A 102 26.95 44.54 2.56
C ASP A 102 28.23 43.87 2.03
N ASP A 103 28.12 42.74 1.32
CA ASP A 103 29.28 42.03 0.76
C ASP A 103 29.94 42.82 -0.39
N THR A 104 31.26 42.68 -0.56
CA THR A 104 32.00 43.22 -1.73
C THR A 104 31.53 42.57 -3.04
N GLU A 105 31.56 43.31 -4.15
CA GLU A 105 31.03 42.82 -5.45
C GLU A 105 31.72 41.53 -5.94
N GLU A 106 33.00 41.34 -5.63
CA GLU A 106 33.74 40.11 -5.92
C GLU A 106 33.21 38.90 -5.14
N VAL A 107 32.91 39.07 -3.84
CA VAL A 107 32.33 38.03 -2.98
C VAL A 107 30.90 37.70 -3.41
N LYS A 108 30.11 38.71 -3.79
CA LYS A 108 28.77 38.52 -4.37
C LYS A 108 28.84 37.71 -5.65
N ALA A 109 29.74 38.04 -6.58
CA ALA A 109 29.91 37.30 -7.83
C ALA A 109 30.33 35.83 -7.59
N ALA A 110 31.26 35.59 -6.67
CA ALA A 110 31.67 34.24 -6.28
C ALA A 110 30.51 33.43 -5.66
N LYS A 111 29.73 34.03 -4.76
CA LYS A 111 28.53 33.40 -4.17
C LYS A 111 27.46 33.12 -5.23
N ARG A 112 27.20 34.04 -6.17
CA ARG A 112 26.25 33.81 -7.30
C ARG A 112 26.63 32.58 -8.13
N LYS A 113 27.92 32.44 -8.48
CA LYS A 113 28.42 31.25 -9.21
C LYS A 113 28.19 29.96 -8.42
N LYS A 114 28.48 29.97 -7.11
CA LYS A 114 28.25 28.81 -6.22
C LYS A 114 26.77 28.48 -6.10
N ILE A 115 25.90 29.49 -5.93
CA ILE A 115 24.44 29.31 -5.92
C ILE A 115 23.95 28.69 -7.23
N HIS A 116 24.44 29.16 -8.38
CA HIS A 116 24.06 28.60 -9.68
C HIS A 116 24.46 27.12 -9.79
N SER A 117 25.70 26.78 -9.43
CA SER A 117 26.17 25.39 -9.43
C SER A 117 25.35 24.49 -8.50
N PHE A 118 24.98 24.98 -7.32
CA PHE A 118 24.15 24.27 -6.36
C PHE A 118 22.73 24.04 -6.89
N LYS A 119 22.07 25.10 -7.39
CA LYS A 119 20.74 25.00 -8.01
C LYS A 119 20.72 24.07 -9.21
N SER A 120 21.78 24.08 -10.01
CA SER A 120 21.93 23.19 -11.17
C SER A 120 22.03 21.73 -10.74
N LYS A 121 22.90 21.40 -9.77
CA LYS A 121 23.01 20.04 -9.19
C LYS A 121 21.67 19.55 -8.63
N MET A 122 20.98 20.40 -7.85
CA MET A 122 19.66 20.08 -7.30
C MET A 122 18.61 19.81 -8.39
N ARG A 123 18.66 20.53 -9.52
CA ARG A 123 17.77 20.28 -10.66
C ARG A 123 18.04 18.92 -11.29
N PHE A 124 19.30 18.53 -11.46
CA PHE A 124 19.67 17.22 -12.00
C PHE A 124 19.22 16.08 -11.09
N GLU A 125 19.44 16.19 -9.78
CA GLU A 125 18.99 15.20 -8.80
C GLU A 125 17.46 15.02 -8.82
N GLN A 126 16.70 16.11 -8.96
CA GLN A 126 15.24 16.03 -9.10
C GLN A 126 14.82 15.28 -10.36
N LEU A 127 15.49 15.52 -11.48
CA LEU A 127 15.22 14.80 -12.73
C LEU A 127 15.54 13.31 -12.58
N GLU A 128 16.64 12.97 -11.92
CA GLU A 128 17.02 11.58 -11.63
C GLU A 128 16.00 10.87 -10.74
N VAL A 129 15.53 11.52 -9.66
CA VAL A 129 14.47 10.98 -8.80
C VAL A 129 13.19 10.73 -9.59
N VAL A 130 12.79 11.66 -10.47
CA VAL A 130 11.60 11.49 -11.32
C VAL A 130 11.78 10.33 -12.30
N GLN A 131 12.95 10.20 -12.92
CA GLN A 131 13.27 9.08 -13.81
C GLN A 131 13.27 7.74 -13.07
N ASN A 132 13.89 7.68 -11.89
CA ASN A 132 13.96 6.48 -11.05
C ASN A 132 12.54 6.07 -10.57
N LYS A 133 11.71 7.03 -10.15
CA LYS A 133 10.28 6.78 -9.85
C LYS A 133 9.54 6.19 -11.04
N ARG A 134 9.76 6.72 -12.25
CA ARG A 134 9.15 6.19 -13.48
C ARG A 134 9.64 4.77 -13.81
N GLN A 135 10.93 4.51 -13.64
CA GLN A 135 11.51 3.17 -13.82
C GLN A 135 10.95 2.17 -12.81
N ASN A 136 10.90 2.52 -11.52
CA ASN A 136 10.34 1.68 -10.48
C ASN A 136 8.85 1.40 -10.71
N ALA A 137 8.07 2.42 -11.11
CA ALA A 137 6.67 2.25 -11.46
C ALA A 137 6.49 1.32 -12.67
N TRP A 138 7.38 1.41 -13.66
CA TRP A 138 7.38 0.51 -14.81
C TRP A 138 7.72 -0.93 -14.41
N GLN A 139 8.72 -1.13 -13.56
CA GLN A 139 9.06 -2.45 -13.01
C GLN A 139 7.88 -3.04 -12.21
N GLN A 140 7.25 -2.25 -11.35
CA GLN A 140 6.06 -2.67 -10.61
C GLN A 140 4.90 -3.05 -11.54
N PHE A 141 4.70 -2.29 -12.62
CA PHE A 141 3.69 -2.62 -13.62
C PHE A 141 3.99 -3.95 -14.34
N GLN A 142 5.27 -4.22 -14.66
CA GLN A 142 5.70 -5.50 -15.21
C GLN A 142 5.48 -6.67 -14.24
N THR A 143 5.87 -6.53 -12.97
CA THR A 143 5.72 -7.61 -11.97
C THR A 143 4.26 -7.84 -11.57
N THR A 144 3.43 -6.80 -11.58
CA THR A 144 1.98 -6.90 -11.28
C THR A 144 1.22 -7.62 -12.38
N LYS A 145 1.73 -7.63 -13.62
CA LYS A 145 1.09 -8.35 -14.75
C LYS A 145 1.15 -9.89 -14.61
N GLY A 146 2.00 -10.43 -13.71
CA GLY A 146 2.17 -11.87 -13.51
C GLY A 146 1.93 -12.39 -12.08
N SER A 147 1.83 -11.52 -11.07
CA SER A 147 1.52 -11.94 -9.71
C SER A 147 0.01 -12.04 -9.52
N SER A 148 -0.48 -13.27 -9.41
CA SER A 148 -1.86 -13.61 -9.09
C SER A 148 -2.41 -12.73 -7.97
N LYS A 149 -3.61 -12.20 -8.20
CA LYS A 149 -4.41 -11.38 -7.29
C LYS A 149 -4.21 -11.78 -5.82
N LYS A 150 -3.81 -10.82 -4.96
CA LYS A 150 -4.20 -10.90 -3.54
C LYS A 150 -5.71 -11.09 -3.52
N ILE A 151 -6.15 -12.22 -2.99
CA ILE A 151 -7.56 -12.58 -2.85
C ILE A 151 -8.22 -11.52 -1.97
N GLY A 152 -9.03 -10.67 -2.59
CA GLY A 152 -9.72 -9.55 -1.94
C GLY A 152 -10.71 -8.90 -2.90
N PHE A 153 -11.99 -9.21 -2.69
CA PHE A 153 -13.20 -8.50 -3.15
C PHE A 153 -13.49 -8.31 -4.67
N PHE A 154 -12.59 -8.62 -5.61
CA PHE A 154 -12.84 -8.50 -7.06
C PHE A 154 -12.60 -9.79 -7.89
N SER A 155 -12.82 -10.98 -7.30
CA SER A 155 -12.61 -12.27 -7.99
C SER A 155 -13.83 -12.81 -8.74
N GLY A 156 -14.85 -12.00 -9.02
CA GLY A 156 -16.15 -12.50 -9.51
C GLY A 156 -16.24 -12.92 -10.99
N ARG A 157 -15.48 -12.36 -11.93
CA ARG A 157 -15.52 -12.80 -13.34
C ARG A 157 -14.17 -12.67 -14.04
N LYS A 158 -13.72 -13.76 -14.69
CA LYS A 158 -12.63 -13.76 -15.66
C LYS A 158 -13.10 -12.90 -16.85
N ARG A 159 -12.65 -11.64 -16.94
CA ARG A 159 -12.74 -10.91 -18.21
C ARG A 159 -11.72 -11.58 -19.14
N GLU A 160 -12.21 -12.34 -20.11
CA GLU A 160 -11.38 -12.77 -21.23
C GLU A 160 -10.76 -11.53 -21.89
N SER A 161 -9.55 -11.69 -22.42
CA SER A 161 -8.80 -10.56 -22.99
C SER A 161 -9.61 -9.89 -24.09
N ILE A 162 -9.71 -8.56 -24.04
CA ILE A 162 -10.42 -7.72 -25.05
C ILE A 162 -9.77 -7.85 -26.44
N PHE A 163 -8.56 -8.42 -26.51
CA PHE A 163 -7.83 -8.70 -27.74
C PHE A 163 -7.74 -10.20 -28.06
N LYS A 164 -8.42 -11.08 -27.31
CA LYS A 164 -8.45 -12.50 -27.67
C LYS A 164 -9.33 -12.67 -28.90
N SER A 165 -8.78 -13.28 -29.95
CA SER A 165 -9.54 -13.63 -31.15
C SER A 165 -10.65 -14.61 -30.78
N PRO A 166 -11.89 -14.42 -31.27
CA PRO A 166 -12.93 -15.43 -31.14
C PRO A 166 -12.50 -16.72 -31.85
N ASP A 167 -12.85 -17.88 -31.29
CA ASP A 167 -12.51 -19.20 -31.85
C ASP A 167 -13.42 -19.59 -33.05
N ASP A 168 -14.45 -18.78 -33.34
CA ASP A 168 -15.34 -18.98 -34.49
C ASP A 168 -14.73 -18.44 -35.81
N PRO A 169 -14.83 -19.17 -36.93
CA PRO A 169 -14.31 -18.74 -38.24
C PRO A 169 -14.88 -17.40 -38.76
N ASN A 170 -16.08 -17.03 -38.30
CA ASN A 170 -16.75 -15.77 -38.61
C ASN A 170 -16.58 -14.71 -37.50
N GLY A 171 -15.64 -14.94 -36.58
CA GLY A 171 -15.34 -14.10 -35.44
C GLY A 171 -15.00 -12.66 -35.85
N LYS A 172 -15.68 -11.69 -35.25
CA LYS A 172 -15.43 -10.27 -35.46
C LYS A 172 -14.38 -9.78 -34.47
N VAL A 173 -13.32 -9.14 -34.97
CA VAL A 173 -12.27 -8.55 -34.12
C VAL A 173 -12.48 -7.04 -34.02
N GLY A 174 -12.72 -6.54 -32.81
CA GLY A 174 -12.90 -5.11 -32.55
C GLY A 174 -13.12 -4.82 -31.06
N VAL A 175 -12.67 -3.65 -30.63
CA VAL A 175 -12.97 -3.16 -29.28
C VAL A 175 -14.48 -2.84 -29.23
N THR A 176 -15.17 -3.44 -28.25
CA THR A 176 -16.63 -3.32 -28.02
C THR A 176 -17.53 -3.77 -29.16
N GLY A 177 -17.39 -5.01 -29.63
CA GLY A 177 -18.44 -5.72 -30.36
C GLY A 177 -18.78 -5.24 -31.77
N SER A 178 -18.12 -4.20 -32.27
CA SER A 178 -18.35 -3.62 -33.61
C SER A 178 -17.25 -4.00 -34.63
N GLY A 179 -16.55 -5.11 -34.40
CA GLY A 179 -15.40 -5.53 -35.20
C GLY A 179 -15.71 -5.84 -36.66
N LYS A 180 -14.76 -5.52 -37.56
CA LYS A 180 -14.76 -5.99 -38.95
C LYS A 180 -14.47 -7.50 -38.94
N GLY A 181 -15.20 -8.27 -39.74
CA GLY A 181 -14.92 -9.71 -39.89
C GLY A 181 -13.50 -9.95 -40.41
N LEU A 182 -12.90 -11.08 -40.05
CA LEU A 182 -11.64 -11.55 -40.63
C LEU A 182 -11.76 -11.54 -42.16
N THR A 183 -11.01 -10.67 -42.84
CA THR A 183 -10.97 -10.63 -44.30
C THR A 183 -10.00 -11.69 -44.80
N GLU A 184 -10.43 -12.50 -45.76
CA GLU A 184 -9.58 -13.45 -46.46
C GLU A 184 -8.55 -12.68 -47.30
N PHE A 185 -7.31 -12.63 -46.83
CA PHE A 185 -6.22 -12.00 -47.57
C PHE A 185 -5.77 -12.93 -48.69
N GLN A 186 -5.96 -12.50 -49.94
CA GLN A 186 -5.32 -13.12 -51.09
C GLN A 186 -3.81 -13.13 -50.87
N ARG A 187 -3.18 -14.31 -50.97
CA ARG A 187 -1.73 -14.48 -50.77
C ARG A 187 -1.00 -13.55 -51.73
N ARG A 188 -0.24 -12.58 -51.19
CA ARG A 188 0.59 -11.71 -52.03
C ARG A 188 1.64 -12.57 -52.72
N GLU A 189 1.63 -12.57 -54.05
CA GLU A 189 2.68 -13.19 -54.85
C GLU A 189 3.99 -12.42 -54.66
N LYS A 190 5.10 -13.15 -54.55
CA LYS A 190 6.41 -12.56 -54.29
C LYS A 190 6.97 -11.99 -55.59
N HIS A 191 7.32 -10.70 -55.60
CA HIS A 191 7.98 -10.08 -56.74
C HIS A 191 9.42 -10.60 -56.85
N LEU A 192 9.72 -11.34 -57.92
CA LEU A 192 11.05 -11.90 -58.19
C LEU A 192 11.93 -10.80 -58.80
N HIS A 193 13.02 -10.40 -58.13
CA HIS A 193 14.02 -9.53 -58.74
C HIS A 193 15.02 -10.40 -59.51
N LEU A 194 14.89 -10.47 -60.84
CA LEU A 194 15.97 -10.96 -61.69
C LEU A 194 17.08 -9.90 -61.69
N LYS A 195 18.16 -10.18 -60.96
CA LYS A 195 19.40 -9.40 -61.03
C LYS A 195 20.13 -9.79 -62.33
N GLY A 196 20.03 -8.93 -63.34
CA GLY A 196 20.79 -9.06 -64.59
C GLY A 196 22.28 -8.99 -64.31
N GLY A 197 23.01 -10.03 -64.69
CA GLY A 197 24.48 -10.06 -64.71
C GLY A 197 25.00 -9.31 -65.93
N VAL A 198 25.83 -8.31 -65.70
CA VAL A 198 26.69 -7.72 -66.73
C VAL A 198 27.86 -8.68 -66.92
N ALA A 199 27.92 -9.31 -68.10
CA ALA A 199 29.06 -10.10 -68.53
C ALA A 199 30.08 -9.15 -69.17
N GLU A 200 31.22 -8.96 -68.50
CA GLU A 200 32.47 -8.48 -69.10
C GLU A 200 32.84 -9.44 -70.24
N THR A 201 33.14 -8.89 -71.43
CA THR A 201 33.64 -9.64 -72.58
C THR A 201 35.02 -9.08 -72.91
N ASP A 202 36.07 -9.80 -72.50
CA ASP A 202 37.43 -9.67 -73.03
C ASP A 202 37.50 -10.46 -74.35
N ASP A 203 37.80 -9.77 -75.46
CA ASP A 203 38.74 -10.16 -76.54
C ASP A 203 39.02 -8.95 -77.45
#